data_AF-A0A4Y2HKG8-F1
#
_entry.id   AF-A0A4Y2HKG8-F1
#
_cell.length_a   1.000
_cell.length_b   1.000
_cell.length_c   1.000
_cell.angle_alpha   90.00
_cell.angle_beta   90.00
_cell.angle_gamma   90.00
#
_symmetry.space_group_name_H-M   'P 1'
#
loop_
_entity.id
_entity.type
_entity.pdbx_description
1 polymer ?
#
loop_
_entity_poly.entity_id
_entity_poly.type
_entity_poly.pdbx_seq_one_letter_code
_entity_poly.pdbx_strand_id
1 'polypeptide(L)'
;MSIEDGKADGTELHKVSVKIPPFWIDKLGIWFYQVEVQFKISGITAEETKFNYLISQWDPKILENVWDIIRCDNQTKYTDSNTRLFNLFKENENARIFNV
;
A
#
# COMPACT_ATOMS: atom_id res chain seq x y z
N MET A 1 -21.68 22.66 47.78
CA MET A 1 -20.51 23.19 47.07
C MET A 1 -20.25 22.25 45.92
N SER A 2 -20.71 22.64 44.73
CA SER A 2 -20.58 21.86 43.50
C SER A 2 -19.21 22.16 42.90
N ILE A 3 -18.44 21.14 42.54
CA ILE A 3 -17.29 21.27 41.65
C ILE A 3 -17.41 20.17 40.59
N GLU A 4 -18.06 20.59 39.51
CA GLU A 4 -17.79 20.33 38.09
C GLU A 4 -17.23 18.97 37.64
N ASP A 5 -18.10 18.23 36.94
CA ASP A 5 -17.79 17.16 36.00
C ASP A 5 -16.85 17.65 34.88
N GLY A 6 -15.56 17.38 35.02
CA GLY A 6 -14.59 17.48 33.93
C GLY A 6 -14.80 16.35 32.92
N LYS A 7 -15.84 16.44 32.09
CA LYS A 7 -16.02 15.56 30.94
C LYS A 7 -14.91 15.86 29.94
N ALA A 8 -13.89 15.01 29.92
CA ALA A 8 -12.89 14.99 28.86
C ALA A 8 -13.62 14.80 27.53
N ASP A 9 -13.69 15.87 26.73
CA ASP A 9 -14.13 15.83 25.34
C ASP A 9 -13.03 15.12 24.53
N GLY A 10 -13.01 13.79 24.63
CA GLY A 10 -12.19 12.97 23.76
C GLY A 10 -12.74 13.13 22.36
N THR A 11 -12.06 13.94 21.54
CA THR A 11 -12.37 14.09 20.12
C THR A 11 -12.42 12.70 19.49
N GLU A 12 -13.63 12.24 19.16
CA GLU A 12 -13.86 10.94 18.56
C GLU A 12 -13.30 10.97 17.13
N LEU A 13 -12.07 10.47 16.97
CA LEU A 13 -11.40 10.41 15.67
C LEU A 13 -12.03 9.28 14.85
N HIS A 14 -13.01 9.62 14.01
CA HIS A 14 -13.52 8.69 13.01
C HIS A 14 -12.44 8.41 11.95
N LYS A 15 -11.72 7.29 12.10
CA LYS A 15 -10.72 6.86 11.12
C LYS A 15 -11.42 6.40 9.85
N VAL A 16 -11.12 7.04 8.72
CA VAL A 16 -11.58 6.59 7.40
C VAL A 16 -10.95 5.24 7.11
N SER A 17 -11.78 4.24 6.80
CA SER A 17 -11.29 2.94 6.35
C SER A 17 -10.63 3.09 4.99
N VAL A 18 -9.42 2.54 4.85
CA VAL A 18 -8.74 2.45 3.56
C VAL A 18 -9.56 1.53 2.65
N LYS A 19 -9.83 1.97 1.42
CA LYS A 19 -10.50 1.16 0.41
C LYS A 19 -9.54 0.91 -0.75
N ILE A 20 -8.77 -0.17 -0.64
CA ILE A 20 -7.85 -0.54 -1.71
C ILE A 20 -8.65 -1.14 -2.87
N PRO A 21 -8.45 -0.68 -4.12
CA PRO A 21 -9.08 -1.30 -5.29
C PRO A 21 -8.52 -2.69 -5.56
N PRO A 22 -9.27 -3.56 -6.28
CA PRO A 22 -8.75 -4.83 -6.77
C PRO A 22 -7.42 -4.65 -7.52
N PHE A 23 -6.51 -5.62 -7.40
CA PHE A 23 -5.20 -5.54 -8.04
C PHE A 23 -5.31 -5.58 -9.58
N TRP A 24 -4.67 -4.62 -10.27
CA TRP A 24 -4.69 -4.51 -11.74
C TRP A 24 -3.30 -4.68 -12.32
N ILE A 25 -2.92 -5.92 -12.64
CA ILE A 25 -1.61 -6.25 -13.17
C ILE A 25 -1.29 -5.51 -14.49
N ASP A 26 -2.27 -5.38 -15.39
CA ASP A 26 -2.10 -4.70 -16.69
C ASP A 26 -2.00 -3.17 -16.59
N LYS A 27 -2.39 -2.59 -15.43
CA LYS A 27 -2.43 -1.13 -15.21
C LYS A 27 -1.79 -0.76 -13.88
N LEU A 28 -0.67 -1.41 -13.58
CA LEU A 28 -0.04 -1.37 -12.26
C LEU A 28 0.31 0.04 -11.80
N GLY A 29 0.83 0.89 -12.70
CA GLY A 29 1.14 2.29 -12.38
C GLY A 29 -0.10 3.10 -11.95
N ILE A 30 -1.24 2.90 -12.62
CA ILE A 30 -2.51 3.56 -12.25
C ILE A 30 -3.03 3.01 -10.91
N TRP A 31 -2.92 1.70 -10.71
CA TRP A 31 -3.33 1.05 -9.46
C TRP A 31 -2.52 1.59 -8.26
N PHE A 32 -1.18 1.64 -8.37
CA PHE A 32 -0.34 2.21 -7.31
C PHE A 32 -0.66 3.66 -7.00
N TYR A 33 -0.92 4.47 -8.03
CA TYR A 33 -1.34 5.86 -7.83
C TYR A 33 -2.62 5.95 -6.98
N GLN A 34 -3.62 5.11 -7.26
CA GLN A 34 -4.86 5.07 -6.47
C GLN A 34 -4.61 4.61 -5.03
N VAL A 35 -3.78 3.59 -4.83
CA VAL A 35 -3.40 3.11 -3.49
C VAL A 35 -2.75 4.21 -2.65
N GLU A 36 -1.79 4.95 -3.22
CA GLU A 36 -1.14 6.07 -2.52
C GLU A 36 -2.13 7.18 -2.16
N VAL A 37 -3.08 7.50 -3.04
CA VAL A 37 -4.14 8.46 -2.75
C VAL A 37 -4.99 7.98 -1.55
N GLN A 38 -5.34 6.70 -1.48
CA GLN A 38 -6.11 6.15 -0.35
C GLN A 38 -5.33 6.22 0.97
N PHE A 39 -4.03 5.94 0.96
CA PHE A 39 -3.19 6.13 2.14
C PHE A 39 -3.13 7.58 2.58
N LYS A 40 -2.97 8.52 1.63
CA LYS A 40 -2.98 9.95 1.93
C LYS A 40 -4.30 10.42 2.54
N ILE A 41 -5.43 10.00 1.99
CA ILE A 41 -6.76 10.32 2.53
C ILE A 41 -6.93 9.77 3.96
N SER A 42 -6.39 8.59 4.22
CA SER A 42 -6.52 7.90 5.52
C SER A 42 -5.43 8.28 6.52
N GLY A 43 -4.53 9.21 6.18
CA GLY A 43 -3.42 9.62 7.03
C GLY A 43 -2.37 8.52 7.30
N ILE A 44 -2.27 7.51 6.42
CA ILE A 44 -1.34 6.40 6.58
C ILE A 44 0.01 6.76 5.97
N THR A 45 1.00 6.90 6.83
CA THR A 45 2.39 7.20 6.45
C THR A 45 3.36 6.08 6.80
N ALA A 46 3.01 5.25 7.80
CA ALA A 46 3.85 4.17 8.28
C ALA A 46 4.07 3.10 7.22
N GLU A 47 5.34 2.78 7.00
CA GLU A 47 5.87 1.91 5.96
C GLU A 47 5.28 0.51 6.03
N GLU A 48 5.40 -0.10 7.21
CA GLU A 48 4.85 -1.40 7.54
C GLU A 48 3.32 -1.44 7.34
N THR A 49 2.61 -0.37 7.70
CA THR A 49 1.14 -0.33 7.51
C THR A 49 0.79 -0.34 6.03
N LYS A 50 1.48 0.49 5.21
CA LYS A 50 1.28 0.47 3.75
C LYS A 50 1.61 -0.89 3.16
N PHE A 51 2.70 -1.51 3.60
CA PHE A 51 3.12 -2.84 3.15
C PHE A 51 2.07 -3.91 3.48
N ASN A 52 1.52 -3.92 4.70
CA ASN A 52 0.49 -4.87 5.11
C ASN A 52 -0.78 -4.77 4.24
N TYR A 53 -1.22 -3.55 3.92
CA TYR A 53 -2.31 -3.35 2.96
C TYR A 53 -1.94 -3.90 1.59
N LEU A 54 -0.72 -3.65 1.13
CA LEU A 54 -0.27 -4.02 -0.20
C LEU A 54 -0.25 -5.55 -0.40
N ILE A 55 0.41 -6.29 0.50
CA ILE A 55 0.51 -7.75 0.40
C ILE A 55 -0.84 -8.45 0.54
N SER A 56 -1.81 -7.82 1.24
CA SER A 56 -3.16 -8.37 1.37
C SER A 56 -3.95 -8.41 0.06
N GLN A 57 -3.50 -7.68 -0.97
CA GLN A 57 -4.15 -7.61 -2.27
C GLN A 57 -3.53 -8.50 -3.33
N TRP A 58 -2.38 -9.10 -3.02
CA TRP A 58 -1.56 -9.80 -4.00
C TRP A 58 -1.85 -11.28 -4.00
N ASP A 59 -2.05 -11.83 -5.21
CA ASP A 59 -2.15 -13.27 -5.41
C ASP A 59 -0.79 -13.96 -5.14
N PRO A 60 -0.79 -15.28 -4.86
CA PRO A 60 0.43 -16.03 -4.54
C PRO A 60 1.58 -15.83 -5.53
N LYS A 61 1.28 -15.73 -6.84
CA LYS A 61 2.30 -15.49 -7.88
C LYS A 61 3.07 -14.19 -7.67
N ILE A 62 2.39 -13.13 -7.21
CA ILE A 62 3.02 -11.85 -6.93
C ILE A 62 3.82 -11.95 -5.63
N LEU A 63 3.26 -12.59 -4.60
CA LEU A 63 3.95 -12.80 -3.32
C LEU A 63 5.25 -13.59 -3.47
N GLU A 64 5.29 -14.59 -4.35
CA GLU A 64 6.51 -15.35 -4.67
C GLU A 64 7.63 -14.45 -5.23
N ASN A 65 7.29 -13.45 -6.05
CA ASN A 65 8.27 -12.52 -6.65
C ASN A 65 8.92 -11.54 -5.64
N VAL A 66 8.27 -11.33 -4.48
CA VAL A 66 8.73 -10.41 -3.43
C VAL A 66 9.03 -11.15 -2.11
N TRP A 67 9.12 -12.48 -2.14
CA TRP A 67 9.17 -13.31 -0.93
C TRP A 67 10.40 -13.04 -0.04
N ASP A 68 11.53 -12.71 -0.65
CA ASP A 68 12.73 -12.26 0.04
C ASP A 68 12.52 -10.91 0.76
N ILE A 69 11.74 -9.99 0.18
CA ILE A 69 11.40 -8.71 0.81
C ILE A 69 10.45 -8.93 1.99
N ILE A 70 9.41 -9.77 1.80
CA ILE A 70 8.44 -10.11 2.86
C ILE A 70 9.15 -10.64 4.11
N ARG A 71 10.11 -11.56 3.92
CA ARG A 71 10.84 -12.21 5.02
C ARG A 71 12.00 -11.40 5.58
N CYS A 72 12.43 -10.34 4.90
CA CYS A 72 13.46 -9.45 5.41
C CYS A 72 12.91 -8.65 6.60
N ASP A 73 13.76 -8.21 7.52
CA ASP A 73 13.39 -7.24 8.56
C ASP A 73 13.94 -5.86 8.19
N ASN A 74 13.33 -5.24 7.18
CA ASN A 74 13.69 -3.89 6.76
C ASN A 74 12.51 -2.92 6.97
N GLN A 75 12.84 -1.64 7.05
CA GLN A 75 11.88 -0.53 7.20
C GLN A 75 11.49 0.09 5.85
N THR A 76 11.82 -0.57 4.74
CA THR A 76 11.65 -0.12 3.35
C THR A 76 10.88 -1.15 2.49
N LYS A 77 10.15 -2.11 3.09
CA LYS A 77 9.46 -3.22 2.41
C LYS A 77 8.43 -2.73 1.41
N TYR A 78 7.66 -1.71 1.76
CA TYR A 78 6.70 -1.10 0.87
C TYR A 78 7.39 -0.49 -0.34
N THR A 79 8.45 0.30 -0.10
CA THR A 79 9.20 0.97 -1.16
C THR A 79 9.92 -0.02 -2.07
N ASP A 80 10.54 -1.03 -1.50
CA ASP A 80 11.31 -2.05 -2.21
C ASP A 80 10.39 -2.94 -3.06
N SER A 81 9.24 -3.34 -2.52
CA SER A 81 8.27 -4.15 -3.26
C SER A 81 7.64 -3.36 -4.41
N ASN A 82 7.31 -2.08 -4.18
CA ASN A 82 6.80 -1.20 -5.23
C ASN A 82 7.84 -1.03 -6.35
N THR A 83 9.09 -0.76 -5.99
CA THR A 83 10.19 -0.60 -6.94
C THR A 83 10.39 -1.86 -7.77
N ARG A 84 10.44 -3.03 -7.12
CA ARG A 84 10.60 -4.31 -7.81
C ARG A 84 9.47 -4.58 -8.78
N LEU A 85 8.22 -4.45 -8.34
CA LEU A 85 7.08 -4.68 -9.21
C LEU A 85 7.06 -3.69 -10.37
N PHE A 86 7.30 -2.40 -10.11
CA PHE A 86 7.34 -1.41 -11.19
C PHE A 86 8.40 -1.76 -12.25
N ASN A 87 9.58 -2.22 -11.84
CA ASN A 87 10.63 -2.64 -12.77
C ASN A 87 10.23 -3.89 -13.58
N LEU A 88 9.68 -4.93 -12.92
CA LEU A 88 9.21 -6.15 -13.58
C LEU A 88 8.17 -5.84 -14.68
N PHE A 89 7.26 -4.91 -14.43
CA PHE A 89 6.19 -4.59 -15.38
C PHE A 89 6.59 -3.54 -16.42
N LYS A 90 7.49 -2.62 -16.09
CA LYS A 90 8.10 -1.71 -17.06
C LYS A 90 8.96 -2.46 -18.08
N GLU A 91 9.69 -3.48 -17.64
CA GLU A 91 10.42 -4.39 -18.53
C GLU A 91 9.45 -5.22 -19.41
N ASN A 92 8.29 -5.60 -18.88
CA ASN A 92 7.26 -6.30 -19.64
C ASN A 92 6.58 -5.43 -20.71
N GLU A 93 6.25 -4.17 -20.41
CA GLU A 93 5.76 -3.20 -21.42
C GLU A 93 6.79 -2.95 -22.52
N ASN A 94 8.07 -2.77 -22.15
CA ASN A 94 9.14 -2.60 -23.11
C ASN A 94 9.36 -3.86 -23.97
N ALA A 95 9.25 -5.07 -23.42
CA ALA A 95 9.35 -6.30 -24.20
C ALA A 95 8.24 -6.45 -25.25
N ARG A 96 7.06 -5.85 -25.02
CA ARG A 96 5.92 -5.91 -25.96
C ARG A 96 6.03 -4.96 -27.14
N ILE A 97 6.70 -3.82 -26.99
CA ILE A 97 6.88 -2.82 -28.07
C ILE A 97 7.98 -3.21 -29.06
N PHE A 98 8.91 -4.10 -28.70
CA PHE A 98 9.99 -4.55 -29.60
C PHE A 98 9.68 -5.85 -30.35
N ASN A 99 8.47 -6.39 -30.23
CA ASN A 99 8.07 -7.65 -30.86
C ASN A 99 6.97 -7.48 -31.92
N VAL A 100 6.98 -6.34 -32.62
CA VAL A 100 6.09 -6.01 -33.75
C VAL A 100 6.90 -5.79 -35.01
#